data_AF-A0A0M3TU14-F1
#
_entry.id   AF-A0A0M3TU14-F1
#
_cell.length_a   1.000
_cell.length_b   1.000
_cell.length_c   1.000
_cell.angle_alpha   90.00
_cell.angle_beta   90.00
_cell.angle_gamma   90.00
#
_symmetry.space_group_name_H-M   'P 1'
#
loop_
_entity.id
_entity.type
_entity.pdbx_description
1 polymer ?
#
loop_
_entity_poly.entity_id
_entity_poly.type
_entity_poly.pdbx_seq_one_letter_code
_entity_poly.pdbx_strand_id
1 'polypeptide(L)'
;MEIINQKYKSLSKFKNDFFSASPFPYLILDDFLDTEYFKVLTETLQQNNDILMGKNFTSGVESNKSISTNSQLPDLVSNIVDELNTQNWVDNFKKLSGIETLVASNSKLANYHEMESGGLLGPHVDHSSEPNLGLPHVLNIIIYLSSDWEVDFGGSTIFFNPTGVEAKSKVEYIPNYNTPIN
;
A
#
# COMPACT_ATOMS: atom_id res chain seq x y z
N MET A 1 15.50 -8.39 12.34
CA MET A 1 15.39 -7.12 11.60
C MET A 1 13.99 -6.61 11.86
N GLU A 2 13.85 -5.35 12.28
CA GLU A 2 12.51 -4.76 12.38
C GLU A 2 11.93 -4.66 10.96
N ILE A 3 10.64 -4.91 10.79
CA ILE A 3 9.98 -4.81 9.47
C ILE A 3 9.58 -3.35 9.21
N ILE A 4 9.02 -2.71 10.23
CA ILE A 4 8.49 -1.36 10.17
C ILE A 4 9.36 -0.42 11.00
N ASN A 5 9.58 0.78 10.49
CA ASN A 5 10.39 1.80 11.11
C ASN A 5 9.82 2.21 12.47
N GLN A 6 10.69 2.27 13.49
CA GLN A 6 10.31 2.59 14.87
C GLN A 6 9.61 3.95 15.01
N LYS A 7 9.80 4.88 14.06
CA LYS A 7 9.08 6.17 14.03
C LYS A 7 7.55 6.01 13.98
N TYR A 8 7.06 4.85 13.52
CA TYR A 8 5.64 4.51 13.36
C TYR A 8 5.12 3.44 14.32
N LYS A 9 5.88 3.09 15.36
CA LYS A 9 5.43 2.17 16.42
C LYS A 9 4.07 2.55 17.03
N SER A 10 3.75 3.85 17.02
CA SER A 10 2.41 4.33 17.36
C SER A 10 1.90 5.37 16.36
N LEU A 11 0.70 5.10 15.83
CA LEU A 11 0.05 6.00 14.87
C LEU A 11 -0.85 7.07 15.52
N SER A 12 -1.08 7.01 16.84
CA SER A 12 -2.03 7.90 17.53
C SER A 12 -1.70 9.38 17.38
N LYS A 13 -0.40 9.72 17.30
CA LYS A 13 0.06 11.10 17.11
C LYS A 13 -0.32 11.70 15.76
N PHE A 14 -0.61 10.87 14.75
CA PHE A 14 -1.00 11.30 13.41
C PHE A 14 -2.51 11.39 13.21
N LYS A 15 -3.31 11.19 14.27
CA LYS A 15 -4.77 11.19 14.19
C LYS A 15 -5.31 12.49 13.59
N ASN A 16 -4.80 13.64 14.04
CA ASN A 16 -5.25 14.93 13.52
C ASN A 16 -4.88 15.10 12.04
N ASP A 17 -3.65 14.72 11.66
CA ASP A 17 -3.19 14.79 10.28
C ASP A 17 -4.07 13.93 9.38
N PHE A 18 -4.35 12.68 9.80
CA PHE A 18 -5.23 11.75 9.09
C PHE A 18 -6.62 12.32 8.85
N PHE A 19 -7.28 12.85 9.88
CA PHE A 19 -8.64 13.40 9.75
C PHE A 19 -8.73 14.76 9.06
N SER A 20 -7.65 15.55 9.10
CA SER A 20 -7.59 16.86 8.44
C SER A 20 -7.25 16.79 6.96
N ALA A 21 -6.76 15.64 6.49
CA ALA A 21 -6.45 15.40 5.10
C ALA A 21 -7.69 15.46 4.19
N SER A 22 -7.49 15.86 2.93
CA SER A 22 -8.54 16.12 1.95
C SER A 22 -8.11 15.59 0.58
N PRO A 23 -8.99 14.91 -0.20
CA PRO A 23 -10.46 15.01 -0.17
C PRO A 23 -11.19 14.05 0.79
N PHE A 24 -10.48 13.15 1.44
CA PHE A 24 -10.97 12.26 2.49
C PHE A 24 -9.82 11.97 3.48
N PRO A 25 -10.08 11.36 4.64
CA PRO A 25 -9.02 11.03 5.58
C PRO A 25 -7.96 10.09 4.99
N TYR A 26 -6.70 10.51 4.96
CA TYR A 26 -5.56 9.69 4.54
C TYR A 26 -4.30 10.13 5.29
N LEU A 27 -3.29 9.27 5.33
CA LEU A 27 -2.01 9.54 5.97
C LEU A 27 -0.87 9.04 5.07
N ILE A 28 0.16 9.86 4.90
CA ILE A 28 1.38 9.52 4.18
C ILE A 28 2.47 9.25 5.21
N LEU A 29 3.14 8.11 5.10
CA LEU A 29 4.19 7.68 6.01
C LEU A 29 5.45 7.36 5.18
N ASP A 30 6.33 8.34 5.03
CA ASP A 30 7.63 8.16 4.36
C ASP A 30 8.52 7.21 5.18
N ASP A 31 9.48 6.50 4.58
CA ASP A 31 10.33 5.50 5.27
C ASP A 31 9.54 4.60 6.26
N PHE A 32 8.37 4.10 5.84
CA PHE A 32 7.53 3.22 6.63
C PHE A 32 8.23 1.91 6.96
N LEU A 33 8.84 1.25 5.98
CA LEU A 33 9.62 0.04 6.23
C LEU A 33 10.97 0.41 6.83
N ASP A 34 11.51 -0.46 7.68
CA ASP A 34 12.89 -0.33 8.14
C ASP A 34 13.86 -0.30 6.95
N THR A 35 14.88 0.56 7.01
CA THR A 35 15.80 0.80 5.90
C THR A 35 16.52 -0.46 5.44
N GLU A 36 17.03 -1.27 6.38
CA GLU A 36 17.73 -2.51 6.04
C GLU A 36 16.73 -3.55 5.50
N TYR A 37 15.52 -3.57 6.06
CA TYR A 37 14.45 -4.45 5.56
C TYR A 37 14.07 -4.12 4.11
N PHE A 38 13.84 -2.84 3.82
CA PHE A 38 13.48 -2.37 2.48
C PHE A 38 14.59 -2.66 1.46
N LYS A 39 15.86 -2.46 1.84
CA LYS A 39 17.00 -2.79 0.99
C LYS A 39 17.01 -4.27 0.62
N VAL A 40 16.96 -5.17 1.61
CA VAL A 40 16.97 -6.63 1.35
C VAL A 40 15.73 -7.05 0.56
N LEU A 41 14.57 -6.47 0.87
CA LEU A 41 13.33 -6.72 0.14
C LEU A 41 13.45 -6.36 -1.34
N THR A 42 13.89 -5.14 -1.66
CA THR A 42 14.00 -4.66 -3.05
C THR A 42 15.06 -5.42 -3.84
N GLU A 43 16.22 -5.72 -3.26
CA GLU A 43 17.24 -6.59 -3.87
C GLU A 43 16.68 -7.99 -4.15
N THR A 44 15.88 -8.53 -3.22
CA THR A 44 15.22 -9.83 -3.41
C THR A 44 14.20 -9.75 -4.54
N LEU A 45 13.33 -8.73 -4.57
CA LEU A 45 12.32 -8.57 -5.62
C LEU A 45 12.94 -8.40 -7.01
N GLN A 46 14.07 -7.70 -7.12
CA GLN A 46 14.80 -7.54 -8.40
C GLN A 46 15.45 -8.85 -8.89
N GLN A 47 15.84 -9.74 -7.98
CA GLN A 47 16.48 -11.01 -8.31
C GLN A 47 15.48 -12.16 -8.48
N ASN A 48 14.30 -12.05 -7.86
CA ASN A 48 13.40 -13.16 -7.67
C ASN A 48 12.23 -13.12 -8.66
N ASN A 49 12.24 -14.07 -9.60
CA ASN A 49 11.14 -14.30 -10.54
C ASN A 49 10.07 -15.28 -10.00
N ASP A 50 10.18 -15.71 -8.74
CA ASP A 50 9.31 -16.74 -8.15
C ASP A 50 7.98 -16.18 -7.63
N ILE A 51 7.65 -14.92 -7.91
CA ILE A 51 6.33 -14.38 -7.62
C ILE A 51 5.34 -14.96 -8.63
N LEU A 52 4.40 -15.78 -8.13
CA LEU A 52 3.34 -16.30 -8.99
C LEU A 52 2.25 -15.23 -9.14
N MET A 53 2.33 -14.49 -10.25
CA MET A 53 1.28 -13.57 -10.66
C MET A 53 0.04 -14.37 -11.07
N GLY A 54 -1.11 -13.95 -10.56
CA GLY A 54 -2.36 -14.68 -10.70
C GLY A 54 -3.28 -14.13 -11.79
N LYS A 55 -3.37 -12.81 -11.92
CA LYS A 55 -4.27 -12.16 -12.89
C LYS A 55 -3.60 -10.94 -13.51
N ASN A 56 -3.71 -10.86 -14.84
CA ASN A 56 -3.22 -9.74 -15.64
C ASN A 56 -4.41 -8.90 -16.14
N PHE A 57 -4.20 -7.60 -16.25
CA PHE A 57 -5.21 -6.63 -16.65
C PHE A 57 -4.74 -5.88 -17.90
N THR A 58 -5.58 -5.90 -18.93
CA THR A 58 -5.29 -5.34 -20.27
C THR A 58 -6.44 -4.49 -20.82
N SER A 59 -7.35 -4.06 -19.94
CA SER A 59 -8.49 -3.21 -20.31
C SER A 59 -8.06 -1.75 -20.48
N GLY A 60 -8.92 -0.92 -21.10
CA GLY A 60 -8.64 0.51 -21.25
C GLY A 60 -8.61 1.32 -19.94
N VAL A 61 -9.07 0.73 -18.82
CA VAL A 61 -9.09 1.36 -17.49
C VAL A 61 -8.15 0.67 -16.49
N GLU A 62 -7.61 -0.49 -16.86
CA GLU A 62 -6.61 -1.25 -16.11
C GLU A 62 -5.71 -1.96 -17.12
N SER A 63 -4.50 -1.45 -17.34
CA SER A 63 -3.55 -1.97 -18.33
C SER A 63 -2.16 -2.15 -17.76
N ASN A 64 -1.38 -3.08 -18.33
CA ASN A 64 -0.02 -3.45 -17.92
C ASN A 64 0.11 -3.61 -16.39
N LYS A 65 -0.93 -4.19 -15.77
CA LYS A 65 -1.03 -4.44 -14.34
C LYS A 65 -1.22 -5.93 -14.12
N SER A 66 -0.54 -6.46 -13.13
CA SER A 66 -0.64 -7.85 -12.71
C SER A 66 -0.81 -7.89 -11.20
N ILE A 67 -1.59 -8.83 -10.69
CA ILE A 67 -1.78 -9.04 -9.24
C ILE A 67 -1.50 -10.50 -8.88
N SER A 68 -0.99 -10.73 -7.68
CA SER A 68 -0.77 -12.08 -7.15
C SER A 68 -2.10 -12.75 -6.76
N THR A 69 -2.10 -14.09 -6.69
CA THR A 69 -3.18 -14.85 -6.02
C THR A 69 -2.91 -15.08 -4.54
N ASN A 70 -1.88 -14.43 -3.98
CA ASN A 70 -1.33 -14.68 -2.63
C ASN A 70 -0.90 -16.13 -2.36
N SER A 71 -0.87 -17.02 -3.37
CA SER A 71 -0.51 -18.44 -3.21
C SER A 71 1.00 -18.65 -3.10
N GLN A 72 1.79 -17.74 -3.65
CA GLN A 72 3.24 -17.76 -3.63
C GLN A 72 3.74 -16.32 -3.67
N LEU A 73 4.12 -15.81 -2.50
CA LEU A 73 4.75 -14.51 -2.31
C LEU A 73 6.13 -14.73 -1.68
N PRO A 74 7.13 -13.89 -1.97
CA PRO A 74 8.39 -13.91 -1.25
C PRO A 74 8.15 -13.73 0.25
N ASP A 75 8.90 -14.45 1.09
CA ASP A 75 8.73 -14.39 2.55
C ASP A 75 8.79 -12.95 3.08
N LEU A 76 9.63 -12.10 2.50
CA LEU A 76 9.73 -10.68 2.88
C LEU A 76 8.45 -9.88 2.61
N VAL A 77 7.70 -10.21 1.55
CA VAL A 77 6.39 -9.58 1.29
C VAL A 77 5.35 -10.12 2.27
N SER A 78 5.30 -11.44 2.46
CA SER A 78 4.37 -12.10 3.37
C SER A 78 4.54 -11.60 4.81
N ASN A 79 5.77 -11.41 5.26
CA ASN A 79 6.09 -10.88 6.58
C ASN A 79 5.53 -9.46 6.81
N ILE A 80 5.52 -8.60 5.80
CA ILE A 80 4.90 -7.25 5.90
C ILE A 80 3.39 -7.40 6.11
N VAL A 81 2.74 -8.24 5.30
CA VAL A 81 1.30 -8.50 5.41
C VAL A 81 0.96 -9.04 6.81
N ASP A 82 1.71 -10.04 7.26
CA ASP A 82 1.50 -10.66 8.57
C ASP A 82 1.69 -9.66 9.71
N GLU A 83 2.74 -8.83 9.67
CA GLU A 83 3.01 -7.78 10.66
C GLU A 83 1.83 -6.80 10.75
N LEU A 84 1.32 -6.31 9.61
CA LEU A 84 0.19 -5.37 9.56
C LEU A 84 -1.14 -6.00 10.03
N ASN A 85 -1.25 -7.33 9.99
CA ASN A 85 -2.40 -8.07 10.50
C ASN A 85 -2.28 -8.44 11.99
N THR A 86 -1.14 -8.16 12.65
CA THR A 86 -1.00 -8.42 14.09
C THR A 86 -1.95 -7.54 14.91
N GLN A 87 -2.34 -8.02 16.10
CA GLN A 87 -3.22 -7.25 16.99
C GLN A 87 -2.61 -5.89 17.36
N ASN A 88 -1.29 -5.79 17.49
CA ASN A 88 -0.61 -4.53 17.78
C ASN A 88 -0.84 -3.48 16.67
N TRP A 89 -0.74 -3.89 15.41
CA TRP A 89 -1.00 -2.99 14.27
C TRP A 89 -2.48 -2.67 14.11
N VAL A 90 -3.36 -3.66 14.27
CA VAL A 90 -4.80 -3.45 14.31
C VAL A 90 -5.17 -2.41 15.37
N ASP A 91 -4.63 -2.51 16.59
CA ASP A 91 -4.87 -1.54 17.66
C ASP A 91 -4.31 -0.14 17.34
N ASN A 92 -3.18 -0.06 16.62
CA ASN A 92 -2.67 1.21 16.11
C ASN A 92 -3.63 1.84 15.08
N PHE A 93 -4.18 1.05 14.16
CA PHE A 93 -5.17 1.53 13.19
C PHE A 93 -6.48 1.93 13.87
N LYS A 94 -6.92 1.23 14.92
CA LYS A 94 -8.06 1.64 15.76
C LYS A 94 -7.83 3.01 16.38
N LYS A 95 -6.66 3.21 17.00
CA LYS A 95 -6.29 4.50 17.62
C LYS A 95 -6.24 5.64 16.60
N LEU A 96 -5.70 5.37 15.40
CA LEU A 96 -5.63 6.34 14.31
C LEU A 96 -7.03 6.69 13.78
N SER A 97 -7.78 5.69 13.35
CA SER A 97 -9.07 5.84 12.66
C SER A 97 -10.27 6.09 13.58
N GLY A 98 -10.15 5.79 14.87
CA GLY A 98 -11.28 5.80 15.81
C GLY A 98 -12.30 4.67 15.61
N ILE A 99 -12.01 3.67 14.77
CA ILE A 99 -12.92 2.54 14.49
C ILE A 99 -12.62 1.39 15.47
N GLU A 100 -13.27 1.38 16.64
CA GLU A 100 -12.98 0.38 17.70
C GLU A 100 -13.24 -1.08 17.29
N THR A 101 -14.15 -1.29 16.33
CA THR A 101 -14.54 -2.61 15.80
C THR A 101 -13.69 -3.06 14.61
N LEU A 102 -12.59 -2.35 14.29
CA LEU A 102 -11.72 -2.71 13.19
C LEU A 102 -11.16 -4.13 13.38
N VAL A 103 -11.19 -4.90 12.30
CA VAL A 103 -10.56 -6.21 12.21
C VAL A 103 -9.72 -6.25 10.95
N ALA A 104 -8.59 -6.95 11.00
CA ALA A 104 -7.82 -7.26 9.81
C ALA A 104 -8.22 -8.65 9.30
N SER A 105 -8.16 -8.84 7.98
CA SER A 105 -8.41 -10.12 7.33
C SER A 105 -7.33 -10.33 6.28
N ASN A 106 -6.62 -11.45 6.35
CA ASN A 106 -5.67 -11.85 5.31
C ASN A 106 -6.40 -12.59 4.18
N SER A 107 -7.45 -11.96 3.66
CA SER A 107 -8.28 -12.57 2.62
C SER A 107 -7.58 -12.56 1.27
N LYS A 108 -8.20 -13.22 0.28
CA LYS A 108 -7.69 -13.34 -1.10
C LYS A 108 -7.67 -12.01 -1.88
N LEU A 109 -7.73 -10.87 -1.20
CA LEU A 109 -7.46 -9.57 -1.81
C LEU A 109 -5.97 -9.58 -2.14
N ALA A 110 -5.64 -9.61 -3.43
CA ALA A 110 -4.25 -9.72 -3.89
C ALA A 110 -3.37 -8.68 -3.17
N ASN A 111 -2.43 -9.15 -2.36
CA ASN A 111 -1.60 -8.29 -1.50
C ASN A 111 -0.42 -7.69 -2.25
N TYR A 112 -0.13 -8.20 -3.45
CA TYR A 112 1.01 -7.80 -4.26
C TYR A 112 0.54 -7.49 -5.69
N HIS A 113 0.97 -6.33 -6.17
CA HIS A 113 0.60 -5.76 -7.46
C HIS A 113 1.87 -5.29 -8.15
N GLU A 114 1.97 -5.56 -9.44
CA GLU A 114 3.00 -5.02 -10.31
C GLU A 114 2.35 -4.25 -11.44
N MET A 115 2.98 -3.15 -11.81
CA MET A 115 2.57 -2.33 -12.95
C MET A 115 3.80 -2.01 -13.78
N GLU A 116 3.75 -2.34 -15.06
CA GLU A 116 4.83 -2.11 -16.00
C GLU A 116 4.69 -0.74 -16.70
N SER A 117 5.68 -0.37 -17.52
CA SER A 117 5.65 0.87 -18.31
C SER A 117 4.36 1.00 -19.12
N GLY A 118 3.77 2.20 -19.11
CA GLY A 118 2.47 2.45 -19.73
C GLY A 118 1.27 1.85 -18.99
N GLY A 119 1.50 1.28 -17.79
CA GLY A 119 0.44 0.79 -16.94
C GLY A 119 -0.45 1.89 -16.39
N LEU A 120 -1.72 1.55 -16.21
CA LEU A 120 -2.76 2.47 -15.79
C LEU A 120 -3.72 1.74 -14.86
N LEU A 121 -4.12 2.42 -13.79
CA LEU A 121 -5.27 2.08 -12.97
C LEU A 121 -6.19 3.31 -12.93
N GLY A 122 -7.32 3.22 -13.60
CA GLY A 122 -8.28 4.32 -13.71
C GLY A 122 -8.92 4.67 -12.36
N PRO A 123 -9.53 5.87 -12.23
CA PRO A 123 -10.22 6.28 -11.02
C PRO A 123 -11.34 5.29 -10.65
N HIS A 124 -11.35 4.83 -9.40
CA HIS A 124 -12.35 3.90 -8.88
C HIS A 124 -12.51 4.08 -7.37
N VAL A 125 -13.61 3.55 -6.84
CA VAL A 125 -13.76 3.29 -5.40
C VAL A 125 -13.36 1.84 -5.17
N ASP A 126 -12.56 1.60 -4.14
CA ASP A 126 -12.07 0.26 -3.83
C ASP A 126 -13.22 -0.67 -3.38
N HIS A 127 -12.92 -1.97 -3.31
CA HIS A 127 -13.84 -3.01 -2.89
C HIS A 127 -14.61 -2.62 -1.63
N SER A 128 -15.93 -2.67 -1.68
CA SER A 128 -16.77 -2.16 -0.59
C SER A 128 -16.94 -3.15 0.57
N SER A 129 -16.63 -4.43 0.37
CA SER A 129 -16.85 -5.49 1.37
C SER A 129 -15.75 -6.55 1.34
N GLU A 130 -15.34 -7.01 2.53
CA GLU A 130 -14.44 -8.15 2.69
C GLU A 130 -15.17 -9.45 2.24
N PRO A 131 -14.56 -10.27 1.37
CA PRO A 131 -15.27 -11.39 0.71
C PRO A 131 -15.83 -12.49 1.62
N ASN A 132 -15.26 -12.72 2.80
CA ASN A 132 -15.58 -13.88 3.64
C ASN A 132 -16.52 -13.52 4.81
N LEU A 133 -16.30 -12.36 5.42
CA LEU A 133 -16.98 -11.82 6.58
C LEU A 133 -18.12 -10.88 6.19
N GLY A 134 -18.11 -10.35 4.96
CA GLY A 134 -19.11 -9.38 4.47
C GLY A 134 -19.03 -8.03 5.18
N LEU A 135 -17.98 -7.78 5.97
CA LEU A 135 -17.75 -6.50 6.65
C LEU A 135 -17.33 -5.44 5.63
N PRO A 136 -17.68 -4.17 5.84
CA PRO A 136 -17.24 -3.10 4.96
C PRO A 136 -15.73 -2.95 4.99
N HIS A 137 -15.12 -2.73 3.83
CA HIS A 137 -13.72 -2.33 3.75
C HIS A 137 -13.63 -0.84 4.10
N VAL A 138 -12.83 -0.51 5.12
CA VAL A 138 -12.84 0.84 5.72
C VAL A 138 -11.48 1.53 5.73
N LEU A 139 -10.39 0.79 5.48
CA LEU A 139 -9.03 1.32 5.44
C LEU A 139 -8.23 0.60 4.36
N ASN A 140 -7.56 1.38 3.53
CA ASN A 140 -6.64 0.88 2.50
C ASN A 140 -5.21 1.25 2.87
N ILE A 141 -4.29 0.32 2.59
CA ILE A 141 -2.85 0.54 2.76
C ILE A 141 -2.18 0.25 1.43
N ILE A 142 -1.38 1.20 0.95
CA ILE A 142 -0.53 1.04 -0.23
C ILE A 142 0.90 1.22 0.24
N ILE A 143 1.74 0.21 0.01
CA ILE A 143 3.17 0.26 0.26
C ILE A 143 3.87 0.06 -1.07
N TYR A 144 4.69 1.02 -1.45
CA TYR A 144 5.44 0.97 -2.69
C TYR A 144 6.81 0.33 -2.47
N LEU A 145 7.18 -0.60 -3.37
CA LEU A 145 8.32 -1.50 -3.17
C LEU A 145 9.44 -1.37 -4.22
N SER A 146 9.47 -0.29 -5.01
CA SER A 146 10.51 -0.04 -6.03
C SER A 146 11.59 0.92 -5.50
N SER A 147 12.81 0.45 -5.34
CA SER A 147 13.90 1.26 -4.80
C SER A 147 14.45 2.30 -5.80
N ASP A 148 14.22 2.11 -7.08
CA ASP A 148 14.73 2.88 -8.22
C ASP A 148 13.64 3.68 -8.92
N TRP A 149 12.83 4.41 -8.16
CA TRP A 149 11.75 5.23 -8.71
C TRP A 149 12.13 6.70 -8.85
N GLU A 150 11.88 7.28 -10.03
CA GLU A 150 11.94 8.70 -10.29
C GLU A 150 10.53 9.28 -10.44
N VAL A 151 10.28 10.48 -9.90
CA VAL A 151 8.95 11.12 -9.93
C VAL A 151 8.40 11.25 -11.35
N ASP A 152 9.27 11.48 -12.33
CA ASP A 152 8.90 11.64 -13.74
C ASP A 152 8.42 10.33 -14.40
N PHE A 153 8.64 9.16 -13.77
CA PHE A 153 8.06 7.89 -14.21
C PHE A 153 6.55 7.80 -13.92
N GLY A 154 6.01 8.71 -13.11
CA GLY A 154 4.61 8.70 -12.70
C GLY A 154 4.38 7.81 -11.48
N GLY A 155 3.39 6.90 -11.56
CA GLY A 155 3.04 6.00 -10.43
C GLY A 155 2.41 6.67 -9.21
N SER A 156 2.10 7.96 -9.31
CA SER A 156 1.49 8.72 -8.23
C SER A 156 0.07 8.25 -7.93
N THR A 157 -0.30 8.25 -6.65
CA THR A 157 -1.70 8.07 -6.26
C THR A 157 -2.44 9.41 -6.43
N ILE A 158 -3.52 9.41 -7.21
CA ILE A 158 -4.34 10.60 -7.46
C ILE A 158 -5.68 10.43 -6.75
N PHE A 159 -6.02 11.39 -5.88
CA PHE A 159 -7.30 11.43 -5.21
C PHE A 159 -8.25 12.36 -5.96
N PHE A 160 -9.44 11.86 -6.23
CA PHE A 160 -10.48 12.57 -6.97
C PHE A 160 -11.58 13.08 -6.03
N ASN A 161 -12.39 14.00 -6.54
CA ASN A 161 -13.64 14.38 -5.88
C ASN A 161 -14.62 13.18 -5.83
N PRO A 162 -15.73 13.26 -5.06
CA PRO A 162 -16.68 12.15 -4.94
C PRO A 162 -17.33 11.69 -6.27
N THR A 163 -17.29 12.52 -7.31
CA THR A 163 -17.79 12.15 -8.66
C THR A 163 -16.76 11.44 -9.52
N GLY A 164 -15.49 11.39 -9.10
CA GLY A 164 -14.39 10.81 -9.87
C GLY A 164 -13.92 11.64 -11.07
N VAL A 165 -14.46 12.84 -11.26
CA VAL A 165 -14.22 13.66 -12.48
C VAL A 165 -13.03 14.60 -12.33
N GLU A 166 -12.79 15.10 -11.11
CA GLU A 166 -11.78 16.13 -10.86
C GLU A 166 -10.74 15.62 -9.86
N ALA A 167 -9.46 15.67 -10.24
CA ALA A 167 -8.35 15.39 -9.33
C ALA A 167 -8.26 16.51 -8.27
N LYS A 168 -8.18 16.12 -7.00
CA LYS A 168 -8.13 17.03 -5.83
C LYS A 168 -6.77 17.04 -5.16
N SER A 169 -6.07 15.92 -5.17
CA SER A 169 -4.70 15.84 -4.65
C SER A 169 -3.93 14.71 -5.34
N LYS A 170 -2.60 14.82 -5.27
CA LYS A 170 -1.65 13.87 -5.85
C LYS A 170 -0.63 13.55 -4.76
N VAL A 171 -0.40 12.27 -4.53
CA VAL A 171 0.68 11.76 -3.68
C VAL A 171 1.71 11.14 -4.59
N GLU A 172 2.88 11.76 -4.65
CA GLU A 172 4.00 11.25 -5.44
C GLU A 172 4.60 10.04 -4.73
N TYR A 173 5.03 9.06 -5.52
CA TYR A 173 5.78 7.96 -4.97
C TYR A 173 7.23 8.41 -4.74
N ILE A 174 7.63 8.37 -3.47
CA ILE A 174 9.02 8.55 -3.04
C ILE A 174 9.49 7.20 -2.48
N PRO A 175 10.57 6.60 -3.01
CA PRO A 175 11.13 5.36 -2.49
C PRO A 175 11.38 5.42 -0.98
N ASN A 176 11.26 4.26 -0.31
CA ASN A 176 11.47 4.08 1.13
C ASN A 176 12.98 4.10 1.48
N TYR A 177 13.69 5.05 0.89
CA TYR A 177 15.08 5.39 1.11
C TYR A 177 15.40 6.70 0.37
N ASN A 178 15.32 7.84 1.07
CA ASN A 178 16.04 9.03 0.62
C ASN A 178 17.51 8.86 1.00
N THR A 179 18.31 8.23 0.14
CA THR A 179 19.74 8.57 0.14
C THR A 179 19.80 10.08 -0.11
N PRO A 180 20.50 10.88 0.71
CA PRO A 180 20.89 12.20 0.26
C PRO A 180 21.70 11.97 -1.01
N ILE A 181 21.16 12.38 -2.16
CA ILE A 181 21.96 12.52 -3.36
C ILE A 181 22.98 13.61 -2.98
N ASN A 182 24.22 13.19 -2.70
CA ASN A 182 25.34 14.11 -2.52
C ASN A 182 25.65 14.83 -3.84
#